data_AF-A0A5K1TFS0-F1
#
_entry.id   AF-A0A5K1TFS0-F1
#
_cell.length_a   1.000
_cell.length_b   1.000
_cell.length_c   1.000
_cell.angle_alpha   90.00
_cell.angle_beta   90.00
_cell.angle_gamma   90.00
#
_symmetry.space_group_name_H-M   'P 1'
#
loop_
_entity.id
_entity.type
_entity.pdbx_description
1 polymer ?
#
loop_
_entity_poly.entity_id
_entity_poly.type
_entity_poly.pdbx_seq_one_letter_code
_entity_poly.pdbx_strand_id
1 'polypeptide(L)'
;MTKTQKRQLKNTKRVLFKGLKSAILSIIIFEITFGSLVLGLIGQENRFRDLWRKGTDGQMDRQFEQANHATSEEEFNKLVGRGLGVVRGDWEARAEVELEKELRAFADPEEKKKEREKLEIEKGLAKEDWEEEVQREIDERRGFWKVYLQTPQLDHVWDLVDRAGLVLGMAEADAASKAGGTAVDKVRIWDETMNLVSTNIQTNWEQSLEQAFLQVQDGVTFSSEVERLAFESQLAKLKEQYRADYEYEESSLLSSKRMYFVSQQNQNEDMANRLAQETNPSELAKLLVERTKQQIAQNGGVFVYGENTLPNQVALNFQNGDDAY
;
A
#
# COMPACT_ATOMS: atom_id res chain seq x y z
N MET A 1 -2.79 25.44 -38.93
CA MET A 1 -1.34 25.58 -38.68
C MET A 1 -0.64 25.95 -39.99
N THR A 2 -0.14 27.17 -40.12
CA THR A 2 0.43 27.72 -41.37
C THR A 2 1.85 27.17 -41.64
N LYS A 3 2.26 27.12 -42.92
CA LYS A 3 3.54 26.54 -43.39
C LYS A 3 4.78 27.16 -42.70
N THR A 4 4.66 28.39 -42.20
CA THR A 4 5.69 29.14 -41.48
C THR A 4 5.94 28.60 -40.06
N GLN A 5 4.89 28.15 -39.35
CA GLN A 5 5.01 27.58 -37.99
C GLN A 5 5.71 26.21 -38.00
N LYS A 6 5.49 25.38 -39.03
CA LYS A 6 6.18 24.08 -39.18
C LYS A 6 7.68 24.22 -39.46
N ARG A 7 8.12 25.33 -40.07
CA ARG A 7 9.53 25.56 -40.43
C ARG A 7 10.34 26.07 -39.23
N GLN A 8 9.76 26.89 -38.37
CA GLN A 8 10.41 27.30 -37.12
C GLN A 8 10.55 26.15 -36.12
N LEU A 9 9.54 25.27 -35.99
CA LEU A 9 9.59 24.11 -35.11
C LEU A 9 10.66 23.07 -35.54
N LYS A 10 10.93 22.95 -36.85
CA LYS A 10 12.01 22.07 -37.36
C LYS A 10 13.41 22.64 -37.10
N ASN A 11 13.55 23.97 -37.09
CA ASN A 11 14.83 24.61 -36.84
C ASN A 11 15.18 24.60 -35.34
N THR A 12 14.22 24.82 -34.44
CA THR A 12 14.44 24.69 -32.98
C THR A 12 14.73 23.25 -32.57
N LYS A 13 14.05 22.24 -33.14
CA LYS A 13 14.38 20.83 -32.89
C LYS A 13 15.79 20.44 -33.37
N ARG A 14 16.26 20.98 -34.50
CA ARG A 14 17.64 20.72 -34.99
C ARG A 14 18.73 21.38 -34.14
N VAL A 15 18.47 22.56 -33.58
CA VAL A 15 19.42 23.25 -32.70
C VAL A 15 19.50 22.56 -31.33
N LEU A 16 18.35 22.17 -30.76
CA LEU A 16 18.28 21.38 -29.53
C LEU A 16 18.96 20.00 -29.67
N PHE A 17 18.74 19.30 -30.80
CA PHE A 17 19.41 18.00 -31.04
C PHE A 17 20.93 18.12 -31.27
N LYS A 18 21.42 19.26 -31.77
CA LYS A 18 22.88 19.48 -31.91
C LYS A 18 23.53 19.84 -30.56
N GLY A 19 22.85 20.64 -29.73
CA GLY A 19 23.31 20.93 -28.37
C GLY A 19 23.33 19.68 -27.48
N LEU A 20 22.29 18.85 -27.55
CA LEU A 20 22.20 17.62 -26.76
C LEU A 20 23.25 16.57 -27.19
N LYS A 21 23.53 16.43 -28.50
CA LYS A 21 24.58 15.54 -28.98
C LYS A 21 25.99 16.00 -28.58
N SER A 22 26.23 17.31 -28.52
CA SER A 22 27.49 17.89 -28.03
C SER A 22 27.68 17.66 -26.54
N ALA A 23 26.61 17.79 -25.74
CA ALA A 23 26.65 17.54 -24.29
C ALA A 23 26.86 16.06 -23.96
N ILE A 24 26.20 15.16 -24.70
CA ILE A 24 26.39 13.71 -24.55
C ILE A 24 27.80 13.29 -24.98
N LEU A 25 28.35 13.86 -26.05
CA LEU A 25 29.74 13.60 -26.44
C LEU A 25 30.76 14.15 -25.42
N SER A 26 30.50 15.28 -24.76
CA SER A 26 31.37 15.75 -23.67
C SER A 26 31.28 14.89 -22.41
N ILE A 27 30.10 14.33 -22.10
CA ILE A 27 29.94 13.36 -21.00
C ILE A 27 30.65 12.05 -21.32
N ILE A 28 30.52 11.55 -22.55
CA ILE A 28 31.21 10.31 -22.99
C ILE A 28 32.73 10.52 -23.04
N ILE A 29 33.21 11.67 -23.49
CA ILE A 29 34.66 11.95 -23.49
C ILE A 29 35.16 12.12 -22.06
N PHE A 30 34.40 12.77 -21.15
CA PHE A 30 34.75 12.87 -19.73
C PHE A 30 34.74 11.49 -19.05
N GLU A 31 33.75 10.62 -19.33
CA GLU A 31 33.71 9.23 -18.86
C GLU A 31 34.85 8.37 -19.43
N ILE A 32 35.31 8.60 -20.66
CA ILE A 32 36.39 7.79 -21.25
C ILE A 32 37.77 8.26 -20.75
N THR A 33 38.02 9.56 -20.56
CA THR A 33 39.32 10.06 -20.09
C THR A 33 39.46 10.07 -18.56
N PHE A 34 38.41 10.36 -17.79
CA PHE A 34 38.44 10.16 -16.33
C PHE A 34 38.18 8.71 -15.95
N GLY A 35 37.25 8.02 -16.64
CA GLY A 35 36.97 6.61 -16.36
C GLY A 35 38.15 5.71 -16.66
N SER A 36 38.97 5.94 -17.69
CA SER A 36 40.18 5.11 -17.91
C SER A 36 41.27 5.31 -16.84
N LEU A 37 41.27 6.45 -16.13
CA LEU A 37 42.21 6.71 -15.04
C LEU A 37 41.72 6.09 -13.71
N VAL A 38 40.40 5.97 -13.53
CA VAL A 38 39.76 5.30 -12.38
C VAL A 38 39.62 3.78 -12.60
N LEU A 39 39.37 3.31 -13.83
CA LEU A 39 39.22 1.89 -14.19
C LEU A 39 40.54 1.10 -14.14
N GLY A 40 41.70 1.78 -14.14
CA GLY A 40 42.99 1.14 -13.88
C GLY A 40 43.14 0.60 -12.45
N LEU A 41 42.31 1.07 -11.51
CA LEU A 41 42.28 0.64 -10.10
C LEU A 41 41.09 -0.29 -9.76
N ILE A 42 40.04 -0.31 -10.57
CA ILE A 42 38.82 -1.10 -10.31
C ILE A 42 38.98 -2.61 -10.64
N GLY A 43 40.06 -3.00 -11.32
CA GLY A 43 40.29 -4.37 -11.78
C GLY A 43 40.96 -5.33 -10.80
N GLN A 44 41.35 -4.91 -9.59
CA GLN A 44 41.78 -5.83 -8.53
C GLN A 44 40.63 -6.05 -7.56
N GLU A 45 40.34 -7.31 -7.21
CA GLU A 45 39.47 -7.67 -6.09
C GLU A 45 39.87 -6.81 -4.87
N ASN A 46 39.07 -5.79 -4.55
CA ASN A 46 39.39 -4.85 -3.49
C ASN A 46 39.14 -5.55 -2.15
N ARG A 47 40.20 -6.01 -1.49
CA ARG A 47 40.14 -6.90 -0.31
C ARG A 47 39.47 -6.25 0.89
N PHE A 48 39.49 -4.91 0.95
CA PHE A 48 38.78 -4.13 1.95
C PHE A 48 37.27 -3.99 1.66
N ARG A 49 36.84 -4.20 0.41
CA ARG A 49 35.44 -4.13 -0.02
C ARG A 49 34.62 -5.36 0.41
N ASP A 50 35.29 -6.49 0.65
CA ASP A 50 34.65 -7.72 1.15
C ASP A 50 34.55 -7.79 2.69
N LEU A 51 35.07 -6.78 3.42
CA LEU A 51 34.96 -6.75 4.89
C LEU A 51 33.50 -6.71 5.36
N TRP A 52 32.61 -6.06 4.61
CA TRP A 52 31.16 -6.18 4.73
C TRP A 52 30.49 -6.25 3.36
N ARG A 53 29.54 -7.19 3.22
CA ARG A 53 28.95 -7.45 1.91
C ARG A 53 28.07 -6.31 1.39
N LYS A 54 27.45 -5.49 2.28
CA LYS A 54 26.75 -4.21 2.00
C LYS A 54 26.48 -3.43 3.30
N GLY A 55 26.56 -2.09 3.27
CA GLY A 55 26.09 -1.19 4.32
C GLY A 55 26.62 -1.53 5.72
N THR A 56 25.72 -1.67 6.68
CA THR A 56 26.05 -1.99 8.09
C THR A 56 26.10 -3.49 8.40
N ASP A 57 25.80 -4.37 7.44
CA ASP A 57 25.70 -5.84 7.63
C ASP A 57 24.84 -6.24 8.86
N GLY A 58 23.76 -5.48 9.11
CA GLY A 58 22.83 -5.69 10.24
C GLY A 58 23.37 -5.26 11.60
N GLN A 59 24.59 -4.72 11.69
CA GLN A 59 25.18 -4.26 12.95
C GLN A 59 24.43 -3.06 13.55
N MET A 60 23.67 -2.32 12.74
CA MET A 60 22.85 -1.17 13.18
C MET A 60 21.38 -1.50 13.37
N ASP A 61 20.92 -2.75 13.15
CA ASP A 61 19.49 -3.08 13.19
C ASP A 61 18.83 -2.71 14.53
N ARG A 62 19.51 -2.97 15.66
CA ARG A 62 18.99 -2.59 16.99
C ARG A 62 18.87 -1.09 17.17
N GLN A 63 19.82 -0.32 16.64
CA GLN A 63 19.80 1.15 16.71
C GLN A 63 18.72 1.71 15.78
N PHE A 64 18.50 1.09 14.62
CA PHE A 64 17.38 1.42 13.74
C PHE A 64 16.04 1.09 14.38
N GLU A 65 15.89 -0.07 15.03
CA GLU A 65 14.67 -0.42 15.78
C GLU A 65 14.38 0.61 16.88
N GLN A 66 15.39 1.03 17.64
CA GLN A 66 15.22 2.08 18.64
C GLN A 66 14.89 3.43 18.00
N ALA A 67 15.56 3.78 16.89
CA ALA A 67 15.32 5.02 16.18
C ALA A 67 13.92 5.08 15.55
N ASN A 68 13.33 3.94 15.18
CA ASN A 68 11.96 3.88 14.66
C ASN A 68 10.92 4.34 15.69
N HIS A 69 11.24 4.28 16.99
CA HIS A 69 10.37 4.76 18.06
C HIS A 69 10.63 6.23 18.43
N ALA A 70 11.59 6.90 17.80
CA ALA A 70 11.86 8.31 18.03
C ALA A 70 10.68 9.17 17.56
N THR A 71 10.33 10.20 18.32
CA THR A 71 9.25 11.13 17.97
C THR A 71 9.76 12.41 17.29
N SER A 72 11.07 12.55 17.15
CA SER A 72 11.73 13.72 16.55
C SER A 72 12.93 13.33 15.71
N GLU A 73 13.26 14.17 14.73
CA GLU A 73 14.38 13.93 13.82
C GLU A 73 15.72 14.02 14.55
N GLU A 74 15.82 14.91 15.54
CA GLU A 74 17.00 15.04 16.39
C GLU A 74 17.27 13.75 17.18
N GLU A 75 16.22 13.13 17.72
CA GLU A 75 16.34 11.88 18.46
C GLU A 75 16.70 10.70 17.54
N PHE A 76 16.06 10.60 16.38
CA PHE A 76 16.40 9.63 15.35
C PHE A 76 17.89 9.72 14.98
N ASN A 77 18.35 10.92 14.64
CA ASN A 77 19.74 11.18 14.25
C ASN A 77 20.73 10.87 15.37
N LYS A 78 20.37 11.14 16.63
CA LYS A 78 21.20 10.82 17.79
C LYS A 78 21.34 9.30 17.99
N LEU A 79 20.27 8.53 17.84
CA LEU A 79 20.29 7.08 18.01
C LEU A 79 21.09 6.40 16.89
N VAL A 80 20.84 6.80 15.64
CA VAL A 80 21.59 6.31 14.47
C VAL A 80 23.06 6.70 14.56
N GLY A 81 23.37 7.96 14.91
CA GLY A 81 24.75 8.44 15.04
C GLY A 81 25.58 7.70 16.08
N ARG A 82 24.96 7.25 17.18
CA ARG A 82 25.62 6.36 18.16
C ARG A 82 25.97 5.01 17.57
N GLY A 83 25.05 4.40 16.81
CA GLY A 83 25.31 3.12 16.11
C GLY A 83 26.41 3.27 15.06
N LEU A 84 26.34 4.32 14.25
CA LEU A 84 27.32 4.62 13.22
C LEU A 84 28.74 4.75 13.77
N GLY A 85 28.91 5.43 14.91
CA GLY A 85 30.23 5.56 15.54
C GLY A 85 30.86 4.22 15.94
N VAL A 86 30.04 3.28 16.43
CA VAL A 86 30.51 1.92 16.79
C VAL A 86 30.89 1.14 15.54
N VAL A 87 30.00 1.12 14.56
CA VAL A 87 30.19 0.40 13.30
C VAL A 87 31.39 0.92 12.53
N ARG A 88 31.59 2.25 12.49
CA ARG A 88 32.80 2.86 11.93
C ARG A 88 34.07 2.40 12.64
N GLY A 89 34.07 2.38 13.98
CA GLY A 89 35.21 1.91 14.76
C GLY A 89 35.54 0.44 14.48
N ASP A 90 34.52 -0.41 14.38
CA ASP A 90 34.69 -1.83 14.07
C ASP A 90 35.21 -2.06 12.65
N TRP A 91 34.72 -1.29 11.68
CA TRP A 91 35.20 -1.33 10.30
C TRP A 91 36.67 -0.92 10.22
N GLU A 92 37.04 0.22 10.84
CA GLU A 92 38.42 0.72 10.86
C GLU A 92 39.38 -0.27 11.54
N ALA A 93 38.96 -0.88 12.66
CA ALA A 93 39.76 -1.89 13.36
C ALA A 93 40.01 -3.14 12.50
N ARG A 94 38.99 -3.62 11.77
CA ARG A 94 39.13 -4.77 10.86
C ARG A 94 39.98 -4.45 9.65
N ALA A 95 39.82 -3.26 9.07
CA ALA A 95 40.63 -2.80 7.96
C ALA A 95 42.12 -2.71 8.35
N GLU A 96 42.42 -2.24 9.57
CA GLU A 96 43.82 -2.19 10.06
C GLU A 96 44.41 -3.59 10.26
N VAL A 97 43.64 -4.53 10.81
CA VAL A 97 44.09 -5.94 10.96
C VAL A 97 44.38 -6.59 9.61
N GLU A 98 43.53 -6.36 8.61
CA GLU A 98 43.75 -6.92 7.27
C GLU A 98 44.95 -6.26 6.56
N LEU A 99 45.12 -4.94 6.74
CA LEU A 99 46.31 -4.21 6.26
C LEU A 99 47.59 -4.79 6.88
N GLU A 100 47.63 -4.99 8.20
CA GLU A 100 48.79 -5.59 8.86
C GLU A 100 49.07 -7.02 8.39
N LYS A 101 48.02 -7.81 8.12
CA LYS A 101 48.13 -9.19 7.64
C LYS A 101 48.74 -9.24 6.24
N GLU A 102 48.32 -8.38 5.33
CA GLU A 102 48.90 -8.28 3.97
C GLU A 102 50.36 -7.82 4.04
N LEU A 103 50.68 -6.85 4.90
CA LEU A 103 52.05 -6.36 5.09
C LEU A 103 53.01 -7.40 5.70
N ARG A 104 52.51 -8.50 6.28
CA ARG A 104 53.37 -9.61 6.77
C ARG A 104 53.94 -10.46 5.64
N ALA A 105 53.36 -10.41 4.43
CA ALA A 105 53.86 -11.16 3.27
C ALA A 105 55.17 -10.59 2.70
N PHE A 106 55.53 -9.35 3.08
CA PHE A 106 56.70 -8.64 2.56
C PHE A 106 57.84 -8.65 3.59
N ALA A 107 58.98 -9.21 3.19
CA ALA A 107 60.19 -9.30 4.02
C ALA A 107 61.15 -8.11 3.81
N ASP A 108 61.18 -7.51 2.62
CA ASP A 108 62.00 -6.32 2.33
C ASP A 108 61.33 -5.05 2.89
N PRO A 109 62.01 -4.27 3.75
CA PRO A 109 61.49 -3.01 4.28
C PRO A 109 61.06 -1.98 3.21
N GLU A 110 61.75 -1.89 2.08
CA GLU A 110 61.43 -0.89 1.03
C GLU A 110 60.20 -1.31 0.21
N GLU A 111 60.07 -2.60 -0.09
CA GLU A 111 58.86 -3.14 -0.74
C GLU A 111 57.65 -3.04 0.18
N LYS A 112 57.84 -3.38 1.46
CA LYS A 112 56.79 -3.27 2.49
C LYS A 112 56.29 -1.83 2.66
N LYS A 113 57.17 -0.84 2.56
CA LYS A 113 56.78 0.58 2.63
C LYS A 113 55.94 1.00 1.43
N LYS A 114 56.36 0.64 0.22
CA LYS A 114 55.61 0.94 -1.02
C LYS A 114 54.24 0.26 -1.03
N GLU A 115 54.17 -0.99 -0.59
CA GLU A 115 52.90 -1.70 -0.50
C GLU A 115 51.96 -1.10 0.54
N ARG A 116 52.50 -0.64 1.68
CA ARG A 116 51.69 0.06 2.69
C ARG A 116 51.02 1.31 2.15
N GLU A 117 51.77 2.13 1.40
CA GLU A 117 51.22 3.34 0.77
C GLU A 117 50.08 2.99 -0.20
N LYS A 118 50.22 1.90 -0.97
CA LYS A 118 49.16 1.41 -1.86
C LYS A 118 47.93 0.92 -1.09
N LEU A 119 48.12 0.10 -0.06
CA LEU A 119 47.03 -0.47 0.74
C LEU A 119 46.26 0.61 1.53
N GLU A 120 46.91 1.65 2.02
CA GLU A 120 46.22 2.78 2.68
C GLU A 120 45.34 3.57 1.69
N ILE A 121 45.78 3.70 0.43
CA ILE A 121 44.95 4.31 -0.63
C ILE A 121 43.74 3.41 -0.92
N GLU A 122 43.93 2.11 -1.08
CA GLU A 122 42.84 1.15 -1.31
C GLU A 122 41.83 1.11 -0.14
N LYS A 123 42.34 1.13 1.10
CA LYS A 123 41.54 1.24 2.33
C LYS A 123 40.76 2.56 2.38
N GLY A 124 41.38 3.67 2.00
CA GLY A 124 40.71 4.98 1.92
C GLY A 124 39.54 4.98 0.95
N LEU A 125 39.73 4.42 -0.25
CA LEU A 125 38.66 4.27 -1.25
C LEU A 125 37.55 3.35 -0.75
N ALA A 126 37.91 2.20 -0.17
CA ALA A 126 36.92 1.26 0.37
C ALA A 126 36.11 1.87 1.54
N LYS A 127 36.73 2.75 2.34
CA LYS A 127 36.05 3.49 3.40
C LYS A 127 35.02 4.45 2.85
N GLU A 128 35.36 5.20 1.82
CA GLU A 128 34.46 6.17 1.18
C GLU A 128 33.25 5.46 0.56
N ASP A 129 33.48 4.38 -0.19
CA ASP A 129 32.41 3.54 -0.77
C ASP A 129 31.49 2.97 0.34
N TRP A 130 32.08 2.49 1.44
CA TRP A 130 31.34 1.95 2.58
C TRP A 130 30.53 3.04 3.31
N GLU A 131 31.11 4.20 3.57
CA GLU A 131 30.41 5.34 4.20
C GLU A 131 29.25 5.83 3.34
N GLU A 132 29.38 5.84 2.01
CA GLU A 132 28.29 6.17 1.09
C GLU A 132 27.12 5.16 1.20
N GLU A 133 27.42 3.86 1.22
CA GLU A 133 26.40 2.82 1.33
C GLU A 133 25.70 2.85 2.70
N VAL A 134 26.44 3.10 3.78
CA VAL A 134 25.83 3.26 5.12
C VAL A 134 24.96 4.52 5.19
N GLN A 135 25.41 5.64 4.60
CA GLN A 135 24.59 6.85 4.56
C GLN A 135 23.31 6.62 3.75
N ARG A 136 23.39 5.88 2.65
CA ARG A 136 22.22 5.47 1.85
C ARG A 136 21.25 4.65 2.69
N GLU A 137 21.73 3.65 3.43
CA GLU A 137 20.90 2.85 4.33
C GLU A 137 20.22 3.73 5.39
N ILE A 138 20.95 4.67 5.99
CA ILE A 138 20.41 5.61 6.98
C ILE A 138 19.30 6.49 6.37
N ASP A 139 19.53 7.02 5.17
CA ASP A 139 18.56 7.86 4.46
C ASP A 139 17.30 7.07 4.09
N GLU A 140 17.45 5.82 3.62
CA GLU A 140 16.32 4.93 3.36
C GLU A 140 15.49 4.69 4.63
N ARG A 141 16.16 4.34 5.73
CA ARG A 141 15.50 4.10 7.03
C ARG A 141 14.83 5.37 7.57
N ARG A 142 15.44 6.54 7.38
CA ARG A 142 14.85 7.84 7.75
C ARG A 142 13.59 8.12 6.95
N GLY A 143 13.61 7.86 5.64
CA GLY A 143 12.42 7.97 4.79
C GLY A 143 11.26 7.10 5.29
N PHE A 144 11.54 5.84 5.66
CA PHE A 144 10.52 4.94 6.23
C PHE A 144 9.99 5.43 7.58
N TRP A 145 10.88 5.86 8.47
CA TRP A 145 10.50 6.40 9.78
C TRP A 145 9.63 7.66 9.66
N LYS A 146 9.90 8.54 8.68
CA LYS A 146 9.05 9.71 8.42
C LYS A 146 7.62 9.31 8.05
N VAL A 147 7.41 8.23 7.30
CA VAL A 147 6.05 7.72 7.04
C VAL A 147 5.36 7.29 8.34
N TYR A 148 6.08 6.61 9.23
CA TYR A 148 5.53 6.19 10.53
C TYR A 148 5.07 7.40 11.37
N LEU A 149 5.86 8.47 11.41
CA LEU A 149 5.47 9.70 12.12
C LEU A 149 4.21 10.37 11.56
N GLN A 150 4.00 10.28 10.25
CA GLN A 150 2.82 10.88 9.61
C GLN A 150 1.59 9.96 9.64
N THR A 151 1.75 8.67 9.94
CA THR A 151 0.65 7.69 9.92
C THR A 151 -0.56 8.11 10.77
N PRO A 152 -0.42 8.68 11.98
CA PRO A 152 -1.57 9.14 12.77
C PRO A 152 -2.41 10.24 12.08
N GLN A 153 -1.83 10.97 11.12
CA GLN A 153 -2.58 11.96 10.35
C GLN A 153 -3.55 11.31 9.37
N LEU A 154 -3.38 10.02 9.06
CA LEU A 154 -4.23 9.26 8.15
C LEU A 154 -5.40 8.57 8.86
N ASP A 155 -5.43 8.55 10.19
CA ASP A 155 -6.46 7.83 10.97
C ASP A 155 -7.89 8.28 10.60
N HIS A 156 -8.07 9.58 10.31
CA HIS A 156 -9.36 10.17 9.93
C HIS A 156 -9.92 9.64 8.61
N VAL A 157 -9.11 9.00 7.76
CA VAL A 157 -9.55 8.45 6.47
C VAL A 157 -10.60 7.35 6.66
N TRP A 158 -10.54 6.62 7.78
CA TRP A 158 -11.53 5.59 8.10
C TRP A 158 -12.89 6.17 8.48
N ASP A 159 -12.92 7.37 9.06
CA ASP A 159 -14.16 8.08 9.37
C ASP A 159 -14.89 8.57 8.11
N LEU A 160 -14.20 8.59 6.96
CA LEU A 160 -14.75 9.02 5.66
C LEU A 160 -15.40 7.88 4.88
N VAL A 161 -15.36 6.64 5.38
CA VAL A 161 -16.05 5.50 4.76
C VAL A 161 -17.56 5.67 4.94
N ASP A 162 -18.30 5.80 3.84
CA ASP A 162 -19.76 5.98 3.86
C ASP A 162 -20.51 4.66 4.09
N ARG A 163 -20.39 4.13 5.31
CA ARG A 163 -21.10 2.92 5.75
C ARG A 163 -22.62 3.07 5.68
N ALA A 164 -23.13 4.27 5.96
CA ALA A 164 -24.55 4.57 5.88
C ALA A 164 -25.05 4.50 4.43
N GLY A 165 -24.27 5.06 3.49
CA GLY A 165 -24.50 4.96 2.06
C GLY A 165 -24.51 3.51 1.57
N LEU A 166 -23.61 2.65 2.05
CA LEU A 166 -23.63 1.22 1.73
C LEU A 166 -24.93 0.55 2.19
N VAL A 167 -25.38 0.82 3.42
CA VAL A 167 -26.64 0.27 3.96
C VAL A 167 -27.87 0.78 3.20
N LEU A 168 -27.91 2.06 2.87
CA LEU A 168 -28.98 2.64 2.05
C LEU A 168 -28.97 2.04 0.64
N GLY A 169 -27.79 1.84 0.05
CA GLY A 169 -27.60 1.14 -1.22
C GLY A 169 -28.15 -0.28 -1.20
N MET A 170 -27.90 -1.03 -0.13
CA MET A 170 -28.48 -2.38 0.03
C MET A 170 -30.02 -2.34 0.03
N ALA A 171 -30.63 -1.34 0.67
CA ALA A 171 -32.08 -1.17 0.66
C ALA A 171 -32.61 -0.75 -0.73
N GLU A 172 -31.87 0.08 -1.46
CA GLU A 172 -32.19 0.44 -2.84
C GLU A 172 -32.10 -0.77 -3.77
N ALA A 173 -31.06 -1.59 -3.65
CA ALA A 173 -30.90 -2.83 -4.41
C ALA A 173 -32.01 -3.85 -4.08
N ASP A 174 -32.37 -3.99 -2.79
CA ASP A 174 -33.51 -4.81 -2.36
C ASP A 174 -34.82 -4.32 -3.04
N ALA A 175 -35.03 -3.00 -3.14
CA ALA A 175 -36.20 -2.43 -3.80
C ALA A 175 -36.17 -2.59 -5.33
N ALA A 176 -35.04 -2.31 -5.98
CA ALA A 176 -34.84 -2.43 -7.42
C ALA A 176 -35.03 -3.87 -7.90
N SER A 177 -34.54 -4.84 -7.12
CA SER A 177 -34.66 -6.27 -7.43
C SER A 177 -36.11 -6.72 -7.63
N LYS A 178 -37.10 -6.04 -7.04
CA LYS A 178 -38.53 -6.38 -7.18
C LYS A 178 -39.03 -6.28 -8.64
N ALA A 179 -38.32 -5.59 -9.52
CA ALA A 179 -38.62 -5.56 -10.95
C ALA A 179 -38.30 -6.89 -11.68
N GLY A 180 -37.50 -7.77 -11.08
CA GLY A 180 -37.14 -9.07 -11.66
C GLY A 180 -38.26 -10.11 -11.56
N GLY A 181 -38.42 -10.92 -12.62
CA GLY A 181 -39.44 -11.96 -12.70
C GLY A 181 -39.06 -13.29 -12.03
N THR A 182 -37.80 -13.70 -12.15
CA THR A 182 -37.23 -14.94 -11.57
C THR A 182 -36.24 -14.63 -10.45
N ALA A 183 -35.87 -15.59 -9.58
CA ALA A 183 -34.84 -15.32 -8.56
C ALA A 183 -33.51 -14.91 -9.20
N VAL A 184 -33.15 -15.51 -10.32
CA VAL A 184 -31.95 -15.17 -11.10
C VAL A 184 -31.98 -13.71 -11.55
N ASP A 185 -33.12 -13.25 -12.09
CA ASP A 185 -33.27 -11.84 -12.50
C ASP A 185 -33.14 -10.88 -11.32
N LYS A 186 -33.74 -11.23 -10.18
CA LYS A 186 -33.70 -10.41 -8.97
C LYS A 186 -32.28 -10.29 -8.41
N VAL A 187 -31.54 -11.40 -8.36
CA VAL A 187 -30.13 -11.43 -7.94
C VAL A 187 -29.28 -10.60 -8.89
N ARG A 188 -29.47 -10.75 -10.21
CA ARG A 188 -28.74 -9.94 -11.19
C ARG A 188 -29.00 -8.44 -11.02
N ILE A 189 -30.26 -8.03 -10.89
CA ILE A 189 -30.62 -6.62 -10.68
C ILE A 189 -30.02 -6.09 -9.37
N TRP A 190 -30.09 -6.89 -8.30
CA TRP A 190 -29.49 -6.52 -7.01
C TRP A 190 -27.97 -6.31 -7.14
N ASP A 191 -27.26 -7.24 -7.79
CA ASP A 191 -25.82 -7.16 -8.02
C ASP A 191 -25.46 -5.93 -8.88
N GLU A 192 -26.22 -5.64 -9.94
CA GLU A 192 -26.03 -4.47 -10.79
C GLU A 192 -26.21 -3.16 -10.03
N THR A 193 -27.28 -3.05 -9.22
CA THR A 193 -27.51 -1.88 -8.38
C THR A 193 -26.40 -1.72 -7.34
N MET A 194 -26.01 -2.79 -6.65
CA MET A 194 -24.96 -2.71 -5.64
C MET A 194 -23.59 -2.36 -6.23
N ASN A 195 -23.23 -2.89 -7.40
CA ASN A 195 -21.98 -2.54 -8.05
C ASN A 195 -21.89 -1.04 -8.38
N LEU A 196 -23.01 -0.41 -8.79
CA LEU A 196 -23.04 1.03 -9.04
C LEU A 196 -22.87 1.83 -7.75
N VAL A 197 -23.51 1.41 -6.66
CA VAL A 197 -23.41 2.07 -5.35
C VAL A 197 -22.00 1.93 -4.77
N SER A 198 -21.47 0.70 -4.67
CA SER A 198 -20.15 0.44 -4.10
C SER A 198 -19.05 1.17 -4.87
N THR A 199 -19.10 1.15 -6.21
CA THR A 199 -18.13 1.88 -7.05
C THR A 199 -18.12 3.38 -6.76
N ASN A 200 -19.29 3.99 -6.55
CA ASN A 200 -19.38 5.41 -6.23
C ASN A 200 -18.81 5.73 -4.84
N ILE A 201 -19.19 4.93 -3.84
CA ILE A 201 -18.69 5.09 -2.46
C ILE A 201 -17.16 4.90 -2.43
N GLN A 202 -16.66 3.83 -3.04
CA GLN A 202 -15.23 3.56 -3.19
C GLN A 202 -14.52 4.73 -3.87
N THR A 203 -15.04 5.23 -5.00
CA THR A 203 -14.42 6.35 -5.71
C THR A 203 -14.32 7.61 -4.85
N ASN A 204 -15.38 7.95 -4.10
CA ASN A 204 -15.37 9.13 -3.23
C ASN A 204 -14.39 8.96 -2.06
N TRP A 205 -14.34 7.76 -1.49
CA TRP A 205 -13.39 7.43 -0.43
C TRP A 205 -11.94 7.46 -0.95
N GLU A 206 -11.65 6.89 -2.11
CA GLU A 206 -10.33 6.90 -2.74
C GLU A 206 -9.86 8.32 -3.08
N GLN A 207 -10.76 9.22 -3.49
CA GLN A 207 -10.43 10.63 -3.67
C GLN A 207 -10.04 11.31 -2.35
N SER A 208 -10.72 10.96 -1.27
CA SER A 208 -10.42 11.49 0.06
C SER A 208 -9.09 10.94 0.59
N LEU A 209 -8.84 9.64 0.38
CA LEU A 209 -7.57 8.98 0.65
C LEU A 209 -6.43 9.68 -0.11
N GLU A 210 -6.60 9.96 -1.41
CA GLU A 210 -5.59 10.68 -2.20
C GLU A 210 -5.28 12.05 -1.59
N GLN A 211 -6.30 12.82 -1.21
CA GLN A 211 -6.11 14.13 -0.61
C GLN A 211 -5.36 14.07 0.72
N ALA A 212 -5.70 13.10 1.58
CA ALA A 212 -5.00 12.90 2.86
C ALA A 212 -3.51 12.56 2.64
N PHE A 213 -3.22 11.68 1.68
CA PHE A 213 -1.85 11.29 1.34
C PHE A 213 -1.04 12.44 0.73
N LEU A 214 -1.65 13.29 -0.11
CA LEU A 214 -1.01 14.49 -0.63
C LEU A 214 -0.65 15.48 0.49
N GLN A 215 -1.55 15.69 1.47
CA GLN A 215 -1.27 16.55 2.62
C GLN A 215 -0.10 16.03 3.47
N VAL A 216 -0.03 14.72 3.69
CA VAL A 216 1.10 14.07 4.36
C VAL A 216 2.40 14.28 3.59
N GLN A 217 2.37 14.18 2.26
CA GLN A 217 3.55 14.38 1.43
C GLN A 217 4.03 15.83 1.46
N ASP A 218 3.13 16.81 1.40
CA ASP A 218 3.45 18.24 1.42
C ASP A 218 3.98 18.73 2.78
N GLY A 219 3.66 18.01 3.87
CA GLY A 219 4.08 18.34 5.23
C GLY A 219 5.51 17.92 5.60
N VAL A 220 6.21 17.19 4.73
CA VAL A 220 7.50 16.57 5.06
C VAL A 220 8.64 17.18 4.23
N THR A 221 9.79 17.38 4.88
CA THR A 221 11.03 17.79 4.22
C THR A 221 12.03 16.65 4.22
N PHE A 222 12.90 16.63 3.21
CA PHE A 222 13.90 15.58 2.99
C PHE A 222 15.30 16.17 2.90
N SER A 223 16.27 15.46 3.46
CA SER A 223 17.68 15.83 3.43
C SER A 223 18.42 15.28 2.21
N SER A 224 17.89 14.22 1.59
CA SER A 224 18.43 13.61 0.37
C SER A 224 17.33 13.06 -0.55
N GLU A 225 17.71 12.78 -1.80
CA GLU A 225 16.82 12.15 -2.77
C GLU A 225 16.52 10.69 -2.40
N VAL A 226 17.48 9.97 -1.80
CA VAL A 226 17.31 8.59 -1.33
C VAL A 226 16.22 8.55 -0.25
N GLU A 227 16.27 9.48 0.70
CA GLU A 227 15.27 9.61 1.75
C GLU A 227 13.87 9.88 1.18
N ARG A 228 13.77 10.79 0.20
CA ARG A 228 12.51 11.11 -0.49
C ARG A 228 11.93 9.88 -1.19
N LEU A 229 12.74 9.15 -1.96
CA LEU A 229 12.30 7.96 -2.69
C LEU A 229 11.87 6.83 -1.74
N ALA A 230 12.58 6.64 -0.63
CA ALA A 230 12.21 5.66 0.39
C ALA A 230 10.88 6.03 1.06
N PHE A 231 10.69 7.30 1.41
CA PHE A 231 9.42 7.81 1.93
C PHE A 231 8.27 7.58 0.94
N GLU A 232 8.43 7.99 -0.33
CA GLU A 232 7.40 7.83 -1.36
C GLU A 232 7.07 6.35 -1.61
N SER A 233 8.07 5.48 -1.64
CA SER A 233 7.87 4.03 -1.78
C SER A 233 7.07 3.44 -0.62
N GLN A 234 7.41 3.83 0.61
CA GLN A 234 6.74 3.32 1.80
C GLN A 234 5.33 3.90 1.96
N LEU A 235 5.13 5.16 1.59
CA LEU A 235 3.83 5.82 1.56
C LEU A 235 2.92 5.15 0.52
N ALA A 236 3.44 4.80 -0.67
CA ALA A 236 2.68 4.05 -1.66
C ALA A 236 2.23 2.66 -1.15
N LYS A 237 3.11 1.93 -0.43
CA LYS A 237 2.73 0.66 0.20
C LYS A 237 1.62 0.84 1.24
N LEU A 238 1.71 1.88 2.06
CA LEU A 238 0.68 2.19 3.04
C LEU A 238 -0.66 2.49 2.36
N LYS A 239 -0.66 3.26 1.27
CA LYS A 239 -1.87 3.55 0.49
C LYS A 239 -2.54 2.28 -0.06
N GLU A 240 -1.76 1.36 -0.60
CA GLU A 240 -2.28 0.06 -1.07
C GLU A 240 -2.84 -0.78 0.08
N GLN A 241 -2.24 -0.71 1.27
CA GLN A 241 -2.79 -1.35 2.46
C GLN A 241 -4.17 -0.76 2.83
N TYR A 242 -4.31 0.56 2.86
CA TYR A 242 -5.61 1.21 3.11
C TYR A 242 -6.68 0.74 2.11
N ARG A 243 -6.32 0.63 0.82
CA ARG A 243 -7.23 0.12 -0.23
C ARG A 243 -7.64 -1.33 0.03
N ALA A 244 -6.69 -2.20 0.34
CA ALA A 244 -6.96 -3.60 0.65
C ALA A 244 -7.86 -3.76 1.89
N ASP A 245 -7.62 -2.95 2.93
CA ASP A 245 -8.42 -2.95 4.15
C ASP A 245 -9.86 -2.45 3.88
N TYR A 246 -10.03 -1.43 3.02
CA TYR A 246 -11.34 -0.97 2.56
C TYR A 246 -12.09 -2.08 1.80
N GLU A 247 -11.44 -2.70 0.80
CA GLU A 247 -12.03 -3.78 0.01
C GLU A 247 -12.47 -4.96 0.89
N TYR A 248 -11.67 -5.29 1.90
CA TYR A 248 -11.98 -6.34 2.87
C TYR A 248 -13.23 -5.98 3.69
N GLU A 249 -13.30 -4.77 4.23
CA GLU A 249 -14.44 -4.31 5.03
C GLU A 249 -15.74 -4.29 4.19
N GLU A 250 -15.67 -3.70 3.00
CA GLU A 250 -16.81 -3.62 2.07
C GLU A 250 -17.28 -5.02 1.66
N SER A 251 -16.36 -5.90 1.26
CA SER A 251 -16.67 -7.28 0.86
C SER A 251 -17.29 -8.09 2.00
N SER A 252 -16.82 -7.89 3.23
CA SER A 252 -17.35 -8.57 4.41
C SER A 252 -18.83 -8.24 4.63
N LEU A 253 -19.19 -6.96 4.52
CA LEU A 253 -20.58 -6.49 4.65
C LEU A 253 -21.45 -6.96 3.47
N LEU A 254 -20.97 -6.78 2.24
CA LEU A 254 -21.72 -7.12 1.04
C LEU A 254 -21.96 -8.62 0.88
N SER A 255 -20.95 -9.45 1.13
CA SER A 255 -21.04 -10.90 0.93
C SER A 255 -22.10 -11.55 1.82
N SER A 256 -22.16 -11.16 3.09
CA SER A 256 -23.17 -11.65 4.05
C SER A 256 -24.59 -11.28 3.61
N LYS A 257 -24.81 -10.01 3.27
CA LYS A 257 -26.11 -9.52 2.80
C LYS A 257 -26.52 -10.20 1.49
N ARG A 258 -25.61 -10.31 0.53
CA ARG A 258 -25.84 -10.95 -0.76
C ARG A 258 -26.20 -12.43 -0.60
N MET A 259 -25.48 -13.17 0.24
CA MET A 259 -25.76 -14.58 0.50
C MET A 259 -27.18 -14.77 1.05
N TYR A 260 -27.59 -13.94 2.02
CA TYR A 260 -28.94 -13.96 2.56
C TYR A 260 -29.98 -13.65 1.47
N PHE A 261 -29.74 -12.62 0.66
CA PHE A 261 -30.62 -12.22 -0.42
C PHE A 261 -30.82 -13.34 -1.45
N VAL A 262 -29.73 -13.96 -1.93
CA VAL A 262 -29.77 -15.08 -2.89
C VAL A 262 -30.57 -16.26 -2.34
N SER A 263 -30.27 -16.67 -1.09
CA SER A 263 -31.00 -17.76 -0.43
C SER A 263 -32.50 -17.45 -0.34
N GLN A 264 -32.85 -16.22 0.00
CA GLN A 264 -34.24 -15.79 0.11
C GLN A 264 -34.95 -15.82 -1.24
N GLN A 265 -34.34 -15.31 -2.31
CA GLN A 265 -34.98 -15.32 -3.63
C GLN A 265 -35.20 -16.73 -4.16
N ASN A 266 -34.23 -17.64 -3.97
CA ASN A 266 -34.38 -19.04 -4.36
C ASN A 266 -35.53 -19.74 -3.60
N GLN A 267 -35.62 -19.53 -2.28
CA GLN A 267 -36.73 -20.10 -1.48
C GLN A 267 -38.10 -19.57 -1.93
N ASN A 268 -38.19 -18.26 -2.22
CA ASN A 268 -39.41 -17.64 -2.70
C ASN A 268 -39.84 -18.21 -4.08
N GLU A 269 -38.89 -18.44 -4.98
CA GLU A 269 -39.16 -19.03 -6.30
C GLU A 269 -39.56 -20.51 -6.19
N ASP A 270 -38.84 -21.30 -5.40
CA ASP A 270 -39.18 -22.71 -5.13
C ASP A 270 -40.59 -22.85 -4.56
N MET A 271 -40.96 -21.99 -3.62
CA MET A 271 -42.30 -21.97 -3.04
C MET A 271 -43.37 -21.55 -4.05
N ALA A 272 -43.09 -20.55 -4.89
CA ALA A 272 -43.99 -20.15 -5.96
C ALA A 272 -44.21 -21.29 -6.97
N ASN A 273 -43.15 -22.01 -7.32
CA ASN A 273 -43.21 -23.18 -8.20
C ASN A 273 -44.03 -24.33 -7.60
N ARG A 274 -43.82 -24.64 -6.30
CA ARG A 274 -44.64 -25.65 -5.59
C ARG A 274 -46.12 -25.27 -5.57
N LEU A 275 -46.43 -24.01 -5.26
CA LEU A 275 -47.80 -23.50 -5.26
C LEU A 275 -48.46 -23.59 -6.64
N ALA A 276 -47.70 -23.36 -7.73
CA ALA A 276 -48.23 -23.44 -9.09
C ALA A 276 -48.49 -24.89 -9.56
N GLN A 277 -47.77 -25.87 -9.01
CA GLN A 277 -47.87 -27.28 -9.37
C GLN A 277 -48.82 -28.07 -8.46
N GLU A 278 -49.10 -27.58 -7.25
CA GLU A 278 -49.96 -28.26 -6.28
C GLU A 278 -51.44 -28.23 -6.71
N THR A 279 -52.07 -29.40 -6.67
CA THR A 279 -53.47 -29.59 -7.08
C THR A 279 -54.38 -29.99 -5.92
N ASN A 280 -53.79 -30.42 -4.79
CA ASN A 280 -54.52 -30.75 -3.57
C ASN A 280 -54.83 -29.47 -2.76
N PRO A 281 -56.12 -29.14 -2.52
CA PRO A 281 -56.51 -27.94 -1.79
C PRO A 281 -55.95 -27.84 -0.37
N SER A 282 -55.76 -28.98 0.32
CA SER A 282 -55.24 -28.98 1.70
C SER A 282 -53.74 -28.67 1.75
N GLU A 283 -52.97 -29.20 0.80
CA GLU A 283 -51.54 -28.89 0.68
C GLU A 283 -51.32 -27.47 0.14
N LEU A 284 -52.16 -27.02 -0.80
CA LEU A 284 -52.16 -25.63 -1.27
C LEU A 284 -52.38 -24.64 -0.09
N ALA A 285 -53.33 -24.92 0.79
CA ALA A 285 -53.59 -24.08 1.96
C ALA A 285 -52.38 -24.01 2.92
N LYS A 286 -51.68 -25.14 3.14
CA LYS A 286 -50.46 -25.17 3.95
C LYS A 286 -49.34 -24.35 3.31
N LEU A 287 -49.10 -24.52 2.01
CA LEU A 287 -48.08 -23.79 1.27
C LEU A 287 -48.36 -22.28 1.25
N LEU A 288 -49.63 -21.87 1.16
CA LEU A 288 -50.02 -20.46 1.24
C LEU A 288 -49.73 -19.88 2.63
N VAL A 289 -50.07 -20.62 3.70
CA VAL A 289 -49.74 -20.19 5.08
C VAL A 289 -48.22 -20.08 5.26
N GLU A 290 -47.45 -21.03 4.74
CA GLU A 290 -45.99 -20.99 4.80
C GLU A 290 -45.41 -19.80 4.03
N ARG A 291 -45.97 -19.48 2.85
CA ARG A 291 -45.62 -18.28 2.09
C ARG A 291 -45.93 -17.00 2.83
N THR A 292 -47.11 -16.90 3.43
CA THR A 292 -47.50 -15.72 4.22
C THR A 292 -46.62 -15.57 5.45
N LYS A 293 -46.23 -16.67 6.10
CA LYS A 293 -45.25 -16.67 7.19
C LYS A 293 -43.90 -16.11 6.76
N GLN A 294 -43.38 -16.59 5.63
CA GLN A 294 -42.12 -16.11 5.10
C GLN A 294 -42.19 -14.62 4.75
N GLN A 295 -43.25 -14.17 4.07
CA GLN A 295 -43.44 -12.75 3.72
C GLN A 295 -43.55 -11.84 4.95
N ILE A 296 -44.19 -12.31 6.03
CA ILE A 296 -44.34 -11.54 7.25
C ILE A 296 -43.03 -11.49 8.03
N ALA A 297 -42.29 -12.61 8.13
CA ALA A 297 -40.95 -12.61 8.72
C ALA A 297 -39.99 -11.70 7.94
N GLN A 298 -40.12 -11.62 6.62
CA GLN A 298 -39.36 -10.72 5.75
C GLN A 298 -39.69 -9.23 5.99
N ASN A 299 -40.90 -8.92 6.46
CA ASN A 299 -41.35 -7.56 6.78
C ASN A 299 -41.31 -7.23 8.29
N GLY A 300 -40.68 -8.08 9.12
CA GLY A 300 -40.54 -7.84 10.56
C GLY A 300 -41.79 -8.13 11.42
N GLY A 301 -42.81 -8.81 10.89
CA GLY A 301 -43.99 -9.21 11.67
C GLY A 301 -43.85 -10.57 12.35
N VAL A 302 -44.58 -10.76 13.46
CA VAL A 302 -44.61 -12.01 14.25
C VAL A 302 -46.02 -12.62 14.25
N PHE A 303 -46.13 -13.94 14.08
CA PHE A 303 -47.39 -14.67 14.25
C PHE A 303 -47.60 -15.05 15.72
N VAL A 304 -48.71 -14.61 16.32
CA VAL A 304 -49.19 -15.14 17.61
C VAL A 304 -50.17 -16.28 17.32
N TYR A 305 -49.79 -17.50 17.68
CA TYR A 305 -50.66 -18.66 17.58
C TYR A 305 -51.65 -18.70 18.75
N GLY A 306 -52.94 -18.56 18.45
CA GLY A 306 -54.04 -19.01 19.32
C GLY A 306 -54.66 -20.26 18.72
N GLU A 307 -54.84 -21.31 19.52
CA GLU A 307 -55.47 -22.57 19.10
C GLU A 307 -56.86 -22.29 18.48
N ASN A 308 -57.05 -22.75 17.24
CA ASN A 308 -58.33 -22.90 16.54
C ASN A 308 -59.16 -21.65 16.15
N THR A 309 -58.55 -20.50 15.88
CA THR A 309 -59.25 -19.42 15.14
C THR A 309 -58.37 -18.81 14.06
N LEU A 310 -58.95 -18.61 12.86
CA LEU A 310 -58.33 -17.85 11.77
C LEU A 310 -57.85 -16.48 12.30
N PRO A 311 -56.63 -16.04 11.93
CA PRO A 311 -56.04 -14.82 12.49
C PRO A 311 -56.81 -13.60 11.98
N ASN A 312 -57.49 -12.89 12.89
CA ASN A 312 -58.32 -11.74 12.52
C ASN A 312 -57.59 -10.40 12.58
N GLN A 313 -56.33 -10.34 13.04
CA GLN A 313 -55.55 -9.10 13.04
C GLN A 313 -54.05 -9.35 12.88
N VAL A 314 -53.43 -8.53 12.03
CA VAL A 314 -51.98 -8.35 11.94
C VAL A 314 -51.57 -7.44 13.10
N ALA A 315 -50.84 -7.97 14.08
CA ALA A 315 -50.19 -7.13 15.08
C ALA A 315 -48.92 -6.52 14.46
N LEU A 316 -48.99 -5.26 14.05
CA LEU A 316 -47.83 -4.48 13.66
C LEU A 316 -47.08 -4.08 14.94
N ASN A 317 -46.08 -4.87 15.33
CA ASN A 317 -45.20 -4.49 16.42
C ASN A 317 -44.08 -3.61 15.83
N PHE A 318 -44.35 -2.31 15.71
CA PHE A 318 -43.27 -1.34 15.58
C PHE A 318 -42.61 -1.25 16.96
N GLN A 319 -41.58 -2.07 17.20
CA GLN A 319 -40.59 -1.70 18.19
C GLN A 319 -39.81 -0.53 17.59
N ASN A 320 -40.30 0.68 17.92
CA ASN A 320 -39.52 1.90 17.83
C ASN A 320 -38.21 1.63 18.60
N GLY A 321 -37.10 1.60 17.86
CA GLY A 321 -35.80 1.83 18.44
C GLY A 321 -35.73 3.31 18.81
N ASP A 322 -36.19 3.62 20.01
CA ASP A 322 -35.77 4.77 20.81
C ASP A 322 -36.21 4.49 22.24
N ASP A 323 -35.25 4.04 23.06
CA ASP A 323 -34.98 4.60 24.38
C ASP A 323 -33.74 3.92 25.00
N ALA A 324 -32.70 4.75 25.20
CA ALA A 324 -31.60 4.63 26.18
C ALA A 324 -30.48 3.58 25.95
N TYR A 325 -29.35 3.98 25.35
CA TYR A 325 -28.16 4.56 26.01
C TYR A 325 -27.04 4.86 25.01
#